data_AF-A0A523RPX4-F1
#
_entry.id   AF-A0A523RPX4-F1
#
_cell.length_a   1.000
_cell.length_b   1.000
_cell.length_c   1.000
_cell.angle_alpha   90.00
_cell.angle_beta   90.00
_cell.angle_gamma   90.00
#
_symmetry.space_group_name_H-M   'P 1'
#
loop_
_entity.id
_entity.type
_entity.pdbx_description
1 polymer ?
#
loop_
_entity_poly.entity_id
_entity_poly.type
_entity_poly.pdbx_seq_one_letter_code
_entity_poly.pdbx_strand_id
1 'polypeptide(L)'
;MSPDKIQADEDMLEKARQLLELTAIVDKYPLVVARRVAGLVYIIMAGGISFVTLIFMSLQDILGPGDFLINLGFVIFSLVFSWIVAFRLVIPLTRSYPKEPTLDEGGRATLVIWGILVSAIVIVSLLTFSAGMDNLFPPVLEFIMGIGFLSNYMLGRRNTSVEFYTHEHLYFAITVLLSIIPMLLFPAMAYVIIIISCVGGIYVIGIYMLITAERLLLESRGKG
;
A
#
# COMPACT_ATOMS: atom_id res chain seq x y z
N MET A 1 24.44 -35.29 42.58
CA MET A 1 24.09 -35.29 41.14
C MET A 1 25.39 -35.31 40.36
N SER A 2 25.51 -36.10 39.28
CA SER A 2 26.75 -36.10 38.49
C SER A 2 26.82 -34.83 37.63
N PRO A 3 28.02 -34.25 37.45
CA PRO A 3 28.21 -33.04 36.62
C PRO A 3 27.75 -33.24 35.17
N ASP A 4 27.86 -34.46 34.62
CA ASP A 4 27.40 -34.78 33.26
C ASP A 4 25.88 -34.65 33.09
N LYS A 5 25.10 -34.89 34.15
CA LYS A 5 23.63 -34.70 34.10
C LYS A 5 23.24 -33.22 34.08
N ILE A 6 24.00 -32.37 34.78
CA ILE A 6 23.74 -30.93 34.83
C ILE A 6 24.01 -30.31 33.45
N GLN A 7 25.08 -30.74 32.79
CA GLN A 7 25.46 -30.27 31.46
C GLN A 7 24.49 -30.75 30.37
N ALA A 8 24.02 -32.00 30.46
CA ALA A 8 23.01 -32.53 29.53
C ALA A 8 21.63 -31.86 29.69
N ASP A 9 21.25 -31.50 30.92
CA ASP A 9 20.01 -30.78 31.19
C ASP A 9 20.09 -29.32 30.70
N GLU A 10 21.23 -28.64 30.85
CA GLU A 10 21.45 -27.29 30.28
C GLU A 10 21.39 -27.29 28.74
N ASP A 11 22.05 -28.24 28.07
CA ASP A 11 22.01 -28.38 26.61
C ASP A 11 20.60 -28.67 26.08
N MET A 12 19.80 -29.49 26.80
CA MET A 12 18.40 -29.75 26.45
C MET A 12 17.54 -28.49 26.62
N LEU A 13 17.77 -27.73 27.69
CA LEU A 13 17.04 -26.49 27.96
C LEU A 13 17.38 -25.41 26.93
N GLU A 14 18.63 -25.34 26.48
CA GLU A 14 19.07 -24.44 25.42
C GLU A 14 18.45 -24.82 24.07
N LYS A 15 18.46 -26.09 23.69
CA LYS A 15 17.78 -26.57 22.46
C LYS A 15 16.28 -26.33 22.49
N ALA A 16 15.63 -26.52 23.64
CA ALA A 16 14.20 -26.24 23.81
C ALA A 16 13.89 -24.73 23.66
N ARG A 17 14.74 -23.85 24.18
CA ARG A 17 14.64 -22.39 23.96
C ARG A 17 14.82 -22.02 22.50
N GLN A 18 15.84 -22.56 21.83
CA GLN A 18 16.08 -22.32 20.41
C GLN A 18 14.91 -22.79 19.54
N LEU A 19 14.30 -23.93 19.86
CA LEU A 19 13.10 -24.43 19.17
C LEU A 19 11.90 -23.52 19.40
N LEU A 20 11.68 -23.05 20.63
CA LEU A 20 10.61 -22.09 20.95
C LEU A 20 10.78 -20.76 20.20
N GLU A 21 12.01 -20.24 20.12
CA GLU A 21 12.33 -19.05 19.33
C GLU A 21 12.08 -19.28 17.83
N LEU A 22 12.51 -20.42 17.29
CA LEU A 22 12.26 -20.79 15.89
C LEU A 22 10.77 -20.88 15.59
N THR A 23 9.99 -21.46 16.49
CA THR A 23 8.54 -21.60 16.33
C THR A 23 7.86 -20.22 16.34
N ALA A 24 8.25 -19.34 17.27
CA ALA A 24 7.76 -17.96 17.34
C ALA A 24 8.13 -17.13 16.09
N ILE A 25 9.32 -17.35 15.54
CA ILE A 25 9.75 -16.73 14.27
C ILE A 25 8.89 -17.26 13.13
N VAL A 26 8.68 -18.58 13.01
CA VAL A 26 7.88 -19.19 11.94
C VAL A 26 6.42 -18.69 11.96
N ASP A 27 5.85 -18.46 13.13
CA ASP A 27 4.47 -17.96 13.25
C ASP A 27 4.35 -16.46 12.91
N LYS A 28 5.33 -15.63 13.28
CA LYS A 28 5.31 -14.18 13.02
C LYS A 28 5.89 -13.79 11.66
N TYR A 29 6.67 -14.66 11.02
CA TYR A 29 7.34 -14.35 9.75
C TYR A 29 6.36 -14.06 8.60
N PRO A 30 5.25 -14.81 8.39
CA PRO A 30 4.29 -14.50 7.34
C PRO A 30 3.69 -13.10 7.47
N LEU A 31 3.44 -12.68 8.71
CA LEU A 31 2.93 -11.36 9.04
C LEU A 31 3.95 -10.27 8.67
N VAL A 32 5.21 -10.41 9.08
CA VAL A 32 6.30 -9.47 8.73
C VAL A 32 6.42 -9.29 7.22
N VAL A 33 6.43 -10.39 6.46
CA VAL A 33 6.64 -10.32 5.02
C VAL A 33 5.39 -9.76 4.31
N ALA A 34 4.17 -10.07 4.78
CA ALA A 34 2.96 -9.43 4.27
C ALA A 34 2.99 -7.91 4.43
N ARG A 35 3.42 -7.39 5.59
CA ARG A 35 3.63 -5.94 5.79
C ARG A 35 4.66 -5.35 4.85
N ARG A 36 5.79 -6.05 4.66
CA ARG A 36 6.84 -5.58 3.75
C ARG A 36 6.33 -5.47 2.32
N VAL A 37 5.63 -6.50 1.85
CA VAL A 37 5.05 -6.53 0.50
C VAL A 37 4.03 -5.42 0.33
N ALA A 38 3.11 -5.23 1.27
CA ALA A 38 2.13 -4.14 1.18
C ALA A 38 2.79 -2.76 1.25
N GLY A 39 3.77 -2.56 2.13
CA GLY A 39 4.53 -1.31 2.20
C GLY A 39 5.25 -1.00 0.88
N LEU A 40 5.87 -2.00 0.26
CA LEU A 40 6.47 -1.88 -1.07
C LEU A 40 5.43 -1.55 -2.14
N VAL A 41 4.27 -2.20 -2.14
CA VAL A 41 3.18 -1.91 -3.08
C VAL A 41 2.71 -0.46 -2.95
N TYR A 42 2.53 0.05 -1.73
CA TYR A 42 2.17 1.46 -1.51
C TYR A 42 3.24 2.43 -2.03
N ILE A 43 4.51 2.15 -1.78
CA ILE A 43 5.63 2.98 -2.28
C ILE A 43 5.69 2.93 -3.81
N ILE A 44 5.50 1.76 -4.41
CA ILE A 44 5.47 1.60 -5.88
C ILE A 44 4.29 2.39 -6.48
N MET A 45 3.11 2.35 -5.84
CA MET A 45 1.95 3.12 -6.30
C MET A 45 2.22 4.62 -6.24
N ALA A 46 2.66 5.15 -5.09
CA ALA A 46 2.97 6.57 -4.94
C ALA A 46 4.13 7.03 -5.86
N GLY A 47 5.20 6.24 -5.95
CA GLY A 47 6.33 6.50 -6.83
C GLY A 47 5.94 6.45 -8.31
N GLY A 48 5.11 5.50 -8.70
CA GLY A 48 4.59 5.37 -10.07
C GLY A 48 3.75 6.57 -10.49
N ILE A 49 2.81 7.00 -9.64
CA ILE A 49 1.98 8.20 -9.89
C ILE A 49 2.87 9.45 -9.99
N SER A 50 3.84 9.59 -9.09
CA SER A 50 4.74 10.75 -9.07
C SER A 50 5.62 10.81 -10.32
N PHE A 51 6.21 9.67 -10.71
CA PHE A 51 7.06 9.55 -11.89
C PHE A 51 6.29 9.85 -13.19
N VAL A 52 5.06 9.33 -13.28
CA VAL A 52 4.16 9.57 -14.42
C VAL A 52 3.80 11.05 -14.52
N THR A 53 3.47 11.67 -13.40
CA THR A 53 3.11 13.10 -13.36
C THR A 53 4.29 13.95 -13.82
N LEU A 54 5.50 13.66 -13.35
CA LEU A 54 6.72 14.37 -13.76
C LEU A 54 7.02 14.20 -15.25
N ILE A 55 7.00 12.97 -15.77
CA ILE A 55 7.23 12.70 -17.19
C ILE A 55 6.19 13.41 -18.07
N PHE A 56 4.91 13.33 -17.69
CA PHE A 56 3.85 13.96 -18.46
C PHE A 56 4.01 15.48 -18.51
N MET A 57 4.33 16.12 -17.37
CA MET A 57 4.59 17.56 -17.31
C MET A 57 5.81 17.94 -18.15
N SER A 58 6.91 17.19 -18.04
CA SER A 58 8.11 17.46 -18.84
C SER A 58 7.88 17.28 -20.35
N LEU A 59 7.07 16.30 -20.76
CA LEU A 59 6.74 16.09 -22.18
C LEU A 59 5.82 17.19 -22.73
N GLN A 60 4.85 17.67 -21.94
CA GLN A 60 4.00 18.80 -22.31
C GLN A 60 4.83 20.07 -22.54
N ASP A 61 5.82 20.32 -21.70
CA ASP A 61 6.68 21.51 -21.77
C ASP A 61 7.64 21.47 -22.99
N ILE A 62 8.11 20.28 -23.39
CA ILE A 62 9.09 20.11 -24.47
C ILE A 62 8.42 20.00 -25.85
N LEU A 63 7.28 19.30 -25.97
CA LEU A 63 6.69 18.94 -27.27
C LEU A 63 5.54 19.85 -27.69
N GLY A 64 5.04 20.70 -26.79
CA GLY A 64 3.89 21.56 -27.03
C GLY A 64 2.56 20.78 -27.18
N PRO A 65 1.42 21.48 -27.33
CA PRO A 65 0.09 20.89 -27.26
C PRO A 65 -0.32 20.01 -28.46
N GLY A 66 0.52 19.85 -29.48
CA GLY A 66 0.17 19.23 -30.76
C GLY A 66 -0.01 17.70 -30.74
N ASP A 67 0.73 16.99 -29.88
CA ASP A 67 0.80 15.52 -29.90
C ASP A 67 0.31 14.88 -28.58
N PHE A 68 -0.81 15.39 -28.06
CA PHE A 68 -1.42 14.92 -26.81
C PHE A 68 -1.62 13.39 -26.75
N LEU A 69 -2.07 12.78 -27.86
CA LEU A 69 -2.30 11.33 -27.96
C LEU A 69 -1.01 10.50 -27.88
N ILE A 70 0.07 10.97 -28.49
CA ILE A 70 1.38 10.30 -28.46
C ILE A 70 1.99 10.41 -27.07
N ASN A 71 1.92 11.60 -26.46
CA ASN A 71 2.37 11.84 -25.08
C ASN A 71 1.59 10.97 -24.08
N LEU A 72 0.27 10.91 -24.21
CA LEU A 72 -0.58 10.07 -23.38
C LEU A 72 -0.25 8.57 -23.57
N GLY A 73 -0.06 8.12 -24.81
CA GLY A 73 0.32 6.74 -25.12
C GLY A 73 1.68 6.36 -24.54
N PHE A 74 2.68 7.24 -24.66
CA PHE A 74 4.00 7.04 -24.06
C PHE A 74 3.94 6.96 -22.53
N VAL A 75 3.13 7.81 -21.90
CA VAL A 75 2.95 7.80 -20.44
C VAL A 75 2.26 6.52 -19.96
N ILE A 76 1.17 6.11 -20.62
CA ILE A 76 0.48 4.86 -20.29
C ILE A 76 1.43 3.67 -20.46
N PHE A 77 2.18 3.62 -21.57
CA PHE A 77 3.14 2.55 -21.83
C PHE A 77 4.25 2.52 -20.77
N SER A 78 4.81 3.68 -20.42
CA SER A 78 5.83 3.81 -19.36
C SER A 78 5.30 3.37 -17.99
N LEU A 79 4.04 3.67 -17.69
CA LEU A 79 3.36 3.27 -16.46
C LEU A 79 3.18 1.75 -16.40
N VAL A 80 2.69 1.14 -17.48
CA VAL A 80 2.55 -0.32 -17.59
C VAL A 80 3.91 -1.00 -17.47
N PHE A 81 4.93 -0.48 -18.15
CA PHE A 81 6.29 -1.04 -18.09
C PHE A 81 6.88 -0.94 -16.67
N SER A 82 6.78 0.23 -16.03
CA SER A 82 7.22 0.44 -14.65
C SER A 82 6.52 -0.50 -13.68
N TRP A 83 5.21 -0.68 -13.82
CA TRP A 83 4.43 -1.65 -13.04
C TRP A 83 4.93 -3.08 -13.25
N ILE A 84 5.13 -3.51 -14.49
CA ILE A 84 5.64 -4.87 -14.78
C ILE A 84 6.99 -5.10 -14.10
N VAL A 85 7.92 -4.13 -14.19
CA VAL A 85 9.23 -4.22 -13.56
C VAL A 85 9.11 -4.28 -12.04
N ALA A 86 8.31 -3.39 -11.45
CA ALA A 86 8.09 -3.32 -10.01
C ALA A 86 7.46 -4.62 -9.46
N PHE A 87 6.43 -5.15 -10.11
CA PHE A 87 5.83 -6.43 -9.72
C PHE A 87 6.79 -7.61 -9.93
N ARG A 88 7.63 -7.60 -10.97
CA ARG A 88 8.68 -8.62 -11.13
C ARG A 88 9.68 -8.64 -9.97
N LEU A 89 9.94 -7.50 -9.35
CA LEU A 89 10.82 -7.41 -8.17
C LEU A 89 10.10 -7.86 -6.88
N VAL A 90 8.78 -7.68 -6.79
CA VAL A 90 7.97 -8.05 -5.63
C VAL A 90 7.54 -9.53 -5.63
N ILE A 91 7.26 -10.13 -6.78
CA ILE A 91 6.77 -11.53 -6.89
C ILE A 91 7.75 -12.56 -6.29
N PRO A 92 9.08 -12.47 -6.45
CA PRO A 92 10.00 -13.41 -5.82
C PRO A 92 9.90 -13.39 -4.29
N LEU A 93 9.62 -12.22 -3.70
CA LEU A 93 9.42 -12.06 -2.26
C LEU A 93 8.12 -12.72 -1.79
N THR A 94 7.12 -12.91 -2.65
CA THR A 94 5.84 -13.57 -2.33
C THR A 94 5.81 -15.07 -2.62
N ARG A 95 6.77 -15.60 -3.40
CA ARG A 95 6.84 -17.04 -3.74
C ARG A 95 7.63 -17.90 -2.77
N SER A 96 8.44 -17.33 -1.88
CA SER A 96 9.21 -18.06 -0.87
C SER A 96 8.37 -18.57 0.32
N TYR A 97 7.04 -18.60 0.20
CA TYR A 97 6.13 -18.90 1.31
C TYR A 97 5.66 -20.36 1.30
N PRO A 98 5.67 -21.04 2.46
CA PRO A 98 5.10 -22.37 2.62
C PRO A 98 3.56 -22.37 2.82
N LYS A 99 2.93 -21.20 2.97
CA LYS A 99 1.49 -21.05 3.19
C LYS A 99 0.86 -20.39 1.96
N GLU A 100 0.03 -21.14 1.23
CA GLU A 100 -0.81 -20.53 0.20
C GLU A 100 -1.69 -19.45 0.86
N PRO A 101 -1.76 -18.23 0.31
CA PRO A 101 -2.72 -17.25 0.78
C PRO A 101 -4.10 -17.82 0.49
N THR A 102 -4.75 -18.40 1.49
CA THR A 102 -6.18 -18.67 1.43
C THR A 102 -6.84 -17.32 1.24
N LEU A 103 -7.30 -17.05 0.02
CA LEU A 103 -8.14 -15.90 -0.30
C LEU A 103 -9.45 -16.09 0.49
N ASP A 104 -9.42 -15.66 1.74
CA ASP A 104 -10.59 -15.58 2.58
C ASP A 104 -11.62 -14.65 1.90
N GLU A 105 -12.91 -14.86 2.15
CA GLU A 105 -14.00 -14.13 1.47
C GLU A 105 -13.81 -12.60 1.49
N GLY A 106 -13.19 -12.06 2.55
CA GLY A 106 -12.85 -10.64 2.69
C GLY A 106 -11.85 -10.12 1.66
N GLY A 107 -10.88 -10.93 1.22
CA GLY A 107 -9.88 -10.54 0.23
C GLY A 107 -10.48 -10.35 -1.16
N ARG A 108 -11.43 -11.21 -1.55
CA ARG A 108 -12.13 -11.12 -2.83
C ARG A 108 -13.08 -9.92 -2.87
N ALA A 109 -13.78 -9.64 -1.76
CA ALA A 109 -14.66 -8.47 -1.65
C ALA A 109 -13.89 -7.16 -1.84
N THR A 110 -12.72 -7.03 -1.20
CA THR A 110 -11.86 -5.84 -1.36
C THR A 110 -11.45 -5.62 -2.82
N LEU A 111 -11.05 -6.67 -3.54
CA LEU A 111 -10.70 -6.55 -4.96
C LEU A 111 -11.86 -6.07 -5.83
N VAL A 112 -13.07 -6.58 -5.58
CA VAL A 112 -14.28 -6.16 -6.31
C VAL A 112 -14.60 -4.69 -6.04
N ILE A 113 -14.54 -4.27 -4.77
CA ILE A 113 -14.78 -2.86 -4.39
C ILE A 113 -13.78 -1.95 -5.11
N TRP A 114 -12.48 -2.24 -5.04
CA TRP A 114 -11.47 -1.44 -5.73
C TRP A 114 -11.64 -1.46 -7.25
N GLY A 115 -12.06 -2.57 -7.85
CA GLY A 115 -12.39 -2.62 -9.28
C GLY A 115 -13.52 -1.64 -9.66
N ILE A 116 -14.56 -1.57 -8.83
CA ILE A 116 -15.68 -0.61 -9.00
C ILE A 116 -15.17 0.83 -8.80
N LEU A 117 -14.41 1.09 -7.74
CA LEU A 117 -13.90 2.44 -7.44
C LEU A 117 -12.94 2.94 -8.51
N VAL A 118 -12.03 2.11 -9.02
CA VAL A 118 -11.13 2.47 -10.13
C VAL A 118 -11.94 2.81 -11.39
N SER A 119 -12.96 2.01 -11.71
CA SER A 119 -13.86 2.30 -12.83
C SER A 119 -14.58 3.64 -12.64
N ALA A 120 -15.04 3.92 -11.41
CA ALA A 120 -15.66 5.20 -11.07
C ALA A 120 -14.69 6.38 -11.22
N ILE A 121 -13.42 6.24 -10.83
CA ILE A 121 -12.39 7.27 -11.02
C ILE A 121 -12.22 7.59 -12.51
N VAL A 122 -12.16 6.56 -13.37
CA VAL A 122 -12.03 6.75 -14.82
C VAL A 122 -13.26 7.43 -15.42
N ILE A 123 -14.46 7.03 -15.02
CA ILE A 123 -15.70 7.65 -15.51
C ILE A 123 -15.79 9.11 -15.04
N VAL A 124 -15.55 9.36 -13.76
CA VAL A 124 -15.59 10.71 -13.19
C VAL A 124 -14.55 11.60 -13.86
N SER A 125 -13.31 11.12 -14.06
CA SER A 125 -12.27 11.92 -14.71
C SER A 125 -12.71 12.34 -16.12
N LEU A 126 -13.22 11.41 -16.93
CA LEU A 126 -13.73 11.71 -18.26
C LEU A 126 -14.85 12.76 -18.22
N LEU A 127 -15.81 12.61 -17.30
CA LEU A 127 -16.93 13.55 -17.16
C LEU A 127 -16.47 14.94 -16.71
N THR A 128 -15.62 15.04 -15.69
CA THR A 128 -15.16 16.33 -15.15
C THR A 128 -14.30 17.08 -16.15
N PHE A 129 -13.38 16.39 -16.84
CA PHE A 129 -12.51 17.03 -17.83
C PHE A 129 -13.26 17.40 -19.11
N SER A 130 -14.17 16.55 -19.61
CA SER A 130 -14.96 16.87 -20.81
C SER A 130 -15.97 18.01 -20.58
N ALA A 131 -16.47 18.17 -19.37
CA ALA A 131 -17.38 19.26 -19.00
C ALA A 131 -16.69 20.57 -18.61
N GLY A 132 -15.34 20.62 -18.60
CA GLY A 132 -14.59 21.80 -18.12
C GLY A 132 -14.72 22.05 -16.61
N MET A 133 -15.05 21.01 -15.84
CA MET A 133 -15.21 21.00 -14.39
C MET A 133 -14.01 20.34 -13.70
N ASP A 134 -12.81 20.60 -14.22
CA ASP A 134 -11.52 20.04 -13.76
C ASP A 134 -11.24 20.29 -12.28
N ASN A 135 -11.71 21.40 -11.72
CA ASN A 135 -11.57 21.74 -10.29
C ASN A 135 -12.40 20.85 -9.34
N LEU A 136 -13.41 20.15 -9.86
CA LEU A 136 -14.23 19.21 -9.07
C LEU A 136 -13.67 17.79 -9.08
N PHE A 137 -12.75 17.47 -9.99
CA PHE A 137 -12.12 16.17 -10.02
C PHE A 137 -11.35 15.85 -8.72
N PRO A 138 -10.52 16.76 -8.17
CA PRO A 138 -9.78 16.48 -6.96
C PRO A 138 -10.65 16.08 -5.73
N PRO A 139 -11.65 16.85 -5.30
CA PRO A 139 -12.46 16.48 -4.14
C PRO A 139 -13.24 15.18 -4.37
N VAL A 140 -13.68 14.89 -5.60
CA VAL A 140 -14.36 13.62 -5.91
C VAL A 140 -13.39 12.45 -5.85
N LEU A 141 -12.15 12.62 -6.33
CA LEU A 141 -11.11 11.60 -6.22
C LEU A 141 -10.82 11.27 -4.76
N GLU A 142 -10.63 12.26 -3.89
CA GLU A 142 -10.40 12.02 -2.46
C GLU A 142 -11.58 11.35 -1.77
N PHE A 143 -12.80 11.68 -2.17
CA PHE A 143 -13.99 11.00 -1.66
C PHE A 143 -13.99 9.50 -2.03
N ILE A 144 -13.71 9.18 -3.30
CA ILE A 144 -13.62 7.79 -3.76
C ILE A 144 -12.48 7.05 -3.05
N MET A 145 -11.32 7.69 -2.92
CA MET A 145 -10.17 7.14 -2.20
C MET A 145 -10.51 6.90 -0.72
N GLY A 146 -11.13 7.87 -0.05
CA GLY A 146 -11.60 7.74 1.33
C GLY A 146 -12.53 6.55 1.53
N ILE A 147 -13.51 6.35 0.63
CA ILE A 147 -14.38 5.17 0.64
C ILE A 147 -13.58 3.88 0.44
N GLY A 148 -12.64 3.85 -0.50
CA GLY A 148 -11.79 2.68 -0.75
C GLY A 148 -11.00 2.26 0.47
N PHE A 149 -10.30 3.19 1.12
CA PHE A 149 -9.54 2.90 2.33
C PHE A 149 -10.43 2.59 3.53
N LEU A 150 -11.59 3.23 3.65
CA LEU A 150 -12.57 2.87 4.70
C LEU A 150 -13.11 1.46 4.50
N SER A 151 -13.33 1.03 3.25
CA SER A 151 -13.76 -0.34 2.94
C SER A 151 -12.69 -1.36 3.32
N ASN A 152 -11.40 -1.06 3.07
CA ASN A 152 -10.27 -1.87 3.52
C ASN A 152 -10.25 -2.01 5.04
N TYR A 153 -10.51 -0.92 5.79
CA TYR A 153 -10.62 -0.96 7.24
C TYR A 153 -11.79 -1.85 7.71
N MET A 154 -12.99 -1.64 7.17
CA MET A 154 -14.19 -2.36 7.60
C MET A 154 -14.11 -3.87 7.31
N LEU A 155 -13.59 -4.24 6.14
CA LEU A 155 -13.41 -5.65 5.76
C LEU A 155 -12.21 -6.27 6.49
N GLY A 156 -11.12 -5.53 6.68
CA GLY A 156 -9.95 -5.97 7.42
C GLY A 156 -10.27 -6.28 8.88
N ARG A 157 -11.16 -5.52 9.52
CA ARG A 157 -11.56 -5.74 10.92
C ARG A 157 -12.28 -7.07 11.15
N ARG A 158 -12.89 -7.64 10.11
CA ARG A 158 -13.62 -8.92 10.21
C ARG A 158 -12.70 -10.14 10.21
N ASN A 159 -11.43 -9.98 9.81
CA ASN A 159 -10.45 -11.08 9.83
C ASN A 159 -9.50 -10.92 11.02
N THR A 160 -9.83 -11.55 12.15
CA THR A 160 -9.07 -11.50 13.42
C THR A 160 -7.64 -12.02 13.31
N SER A 161 -7.30 -12.75 12.24
CA SER A 161 -5.92 -13.19 11.99
C SER A 161 -5.03 -12.11 11.34
N VAL A 162 -5.62 -10.98 10.91
CA VAL A 162 -4.95 -9.91 10.17
C VAL A 162 -5.32 -8.56 10.79
N GLU A 163 -4.91 -8.31 12.04
CA GLU A 163 -4.90 -6.97 12.67
C GLU A 163 -4.05 -5.93 11.90
N PHE A 164 -3.40 -6.37 10.82
CA PHE A 164 -2.23 -5.80 10.18
C PHE A 164 -2.45 -4.49 9.41
N TYR A 165 -3.71 -4.17 9.08
CA TYR A 165 -4.06 -3.13 8.13
C TYR A 165 -5.14 -2.17 8.61
N THR A 166 -5.79 -2.43 9.73
CA THR A 166 -7.06 -1.76 10.00
C THR A 166 -6.87 -0.28 10.33
N HIS A 167 -6.01 0.05 11.28
CA HIS A 167 -5.91 1.42 11.79
C HIS A 167 -5.24 2.37 10.79
N GLU A 168 -4.23 1.92 10.06
CA GLU A 168 -3.53 2.73 9.06
C GLU A 168 -4.47 3.15 7.93
N HIS A 169 -5.32 2.25 7.45
CA HIS A 169 -6.32 2.56 6.43
C HIS A 169 -7.41 3.51 6.96
N LEU A 170 -7.79 3.39 8.23
CA LEU A 170 -8.74 4.32 8.86
C LEU A 170 -8.16 5.73 8.98
N TYR A 171 -6.93 5.86 9.49
CA TYR A 171 -6.27 7.17 9.61
C TYR A 171 -6.06 7.82 8.25
N PHE A 172 -5.70 7.03 7.25
CA PHE A 172 -5.61 7.52 5.87
C PHE A 172 -6.97 7.99 5.35
N ALA A 173 -8.01 7.16 5.48
CA ALA A 173 -9.37 7.48 5.05
C ALA A 173 -9.87 8.78 5.69
N ILE A 174 -9.64 8.97 6.99
CA ILE A 174 -9.99 10.21 7.69
C ILE A 174 -9.20 11.39 7.11
N THR A 175 -7.90 11.23 6.88
CA THR A 175 -7.04 12.30 6.35
C THR A 175 -7.50 12.75 4.97
N VAL A 176 -7.78 11.82 4.05
CA VAL A 176 -8.26 12.14 2.70
C VAL A 176 -9.69 12.66 2.69
N LEU A 177 -10.57 12.21 3.58
CA LEU A 177 -11.92 12.76 3.67
C LEU A 177 -11.90 14.19 4.25
N LEU A 178 -11.04 14.46 5.23
CA LEU A 178 -10.88 15.80 5.79
C LEU A 178 -10.22 16.77 4.81
N SER A 179 -9.37 16.27 3.89
CA SER A 179 -8.74 17.11 2.85
C SER A 179 -9.75 17.65 1.83
N ILE A 180 -10.95 17.07 1.71
CA ILE A 180 -12.02 17.56 0.83
C ILE A 180 -12.46 18.97 1.24
N ILE A 181 -12.55 19.28 2.53
CA ILE A 181 -13.01 20.58 3.03
C ILE A 181 -12.13 21.73 2.48
N PRO A 182 -10.79 21.74 2.68
CA PRO A 182 -9.96 22.77 2.11
C PRO A 182 -9.92 22.76 0.58
N MET A 183 -10.13 21.61 -0.09
CA MET A 183 -10.24 21.57 -1.56
C MET A 183 -11.47 22.33 -2.08
N LEU A 184 -12.61 22.25 -1.37
CA LEU A 184 -13.82 22.98 -1.75
C LEU A 184 -13.71 24.48 -1.43
N LEU A 185 -13.02 24.84 -0.35
CA LEU A 185 -12.79 26.24 0.03
C LEU A 185 -11.74 26.94 -0.83
N PHE A 186 -10.73 26.20 -1.31
CA PHE A 186 -9.62 26.71 -2.11
C PHE A 186 -9.40 25.87 -3.38
N PRO A 187 -10.30 25.95 -4.38
CA PRO A 187 -10.24 25.07 -5.57
C PRO A 187 -8.93 25.16 -6.35
N ALA A 188 -8.31 26.34 -6.41
CA ALA A 188 -7.02 26.55 -7.06
C ALA A 188 -5.87 25.73 -6.45
N MET A 189 -6.01 25.32 -5.18
CA MET A 189 -5.02 24.52 -4.47
C MET A 189 -5.39 23.03 -4.43
N ALA A 190 -6.52 22.62 -5.02
CA ALA A 190 -7.07 21.28 -4.80
C ALA A 190 -6.13 20.16 -5.25
N TYR A 191 -5.43 20.34 -6.37
CA TYR A 191 -4.41 19.39 -6.85
C TYR A 191 -3.17 19.32 -5.94
N VAL A 192 -2.75 20.45 -5.36
CA VAL A 192 -1.64 20.47 -4.39
C VAL A 192 -2.05 19.73 -3.12
N ILE A 193 -3.27 19.95 -2.64
CA ILE A 193 -3.79 19.26 -1.47
C ILE A 193 -3.82 17.75 -1.73
N ILE A 194 -4.32 17.28 -2.89
CA ILE A 194 -4.29 15.85 -3.27
C ILE A 194 -2.88 15.26 -3.19
N ILE A 195 -1.88 15.97 -3.71
CA ILE A 195 -0.50 15.48 -3.70
C ILE A 195 -0.03 15.27 -2.25
N ILE A 196 -0.34 16.20 -1.36
CA ILE A 196 0.06 16.13 0.05
C ILE A 196 -0.72 15.05 0.79
N SER A 197 -2.05 15.09 0.77
CA SER A 197 -2.90 14.17 1.55
C SER A 197 -2.90 12.75 0.99
N CYS A 198 -3.04 12.60 -0.33
CA CYS A 198 -3.21 11.31 -0.96
C CYS A 198 -1.87 10.66 -1.28
N VAL A 199 -1.03 11.28 -2.13
CA VAL A 199 0.25 10.70 -2.54
C VAL A 199 1.24 10.68 -1.37
N GLY A 200 1.37 11.80 -0.65
CA GLY A 200 2.20 11.90 0.55
C GLY A 200 1.76 10.93 1.64
N GLY A 201 0.46 10.84 1.91
CA GLY A 201 -0.07 9.90 2.90
C GLY A 201 0.15 8.43 2.54
N ILE A 202 -0.02 8.05 1.26
CA ILE A 202 0.32 6.70 0.79
C ILE A 202 1.80 6.39 1.01
N TYR A 203 2.68 7.35 0.73
CA TYR A 203 4.12 7.19 0.92
C TYR A 203 4.48 7.00 2.40
N VAL A 204 3.92 7.84 3.29
CA VAL A 204 4.12 7.74 4.75
C VAL A 204 3.65 6.39 5.28
N ILE A 205 2.49 5.91 4.85
CA ILE A 205 1.96 4.61 5.25
C ILE A 205 2.84 3.48 4.74
N GLY A 206 3.30 3.55 3.49
CA GLY A 206 4.21 2.56 2.91
C GLY A 206 5.51 2.44 3.71
N ILE A 207 6.14 3.57 4.06
CA ILE A 207 7.34 3.59 4.91
C ILE A 207 7.03 3.06 6.31
N TYR A 208 5.94 3.51 6.93
CA TYR A 208 5.55 3.07 8.27
C TYR A 208 5.37 1.54 8.31
N MET A 209 4.76 0.94 7.28
CA MET A 209 4.61 -0.51 7.17
C MET A 209 5.95 -1.24 7.08
N LEU A 210 6.93 -0.70 6.34
CA LEU A 210 8.27 -1.29 6.25
C LEU A 210 9.01 -1.25 7.59
N ILE A 211 9.00 -0.11 8.28
CA ILE A 211 9.64 0.06 9.59
C ILE A 211 9.00 -0.88 10.62
N THR A 212 7.67 -0.94 10.65
CA THR A 212 6.96 -1.74 11.65
C THR A 212 7.11 -3.24 11.37
N ALA A 213 7.33 -3.66 10.12
CA ALA A 213 7.69 -5.03 9.79
C ALA A 213 9.05 -5.43 10.39
N GLU A 214 10.04 -4.53 10.34
CA GLU A 214 11.35 -4.76 10.95
C GLU A 214 11.26 -4.89 12.48
N ARG A 215 10.47 -4.02 13.11
CA ARG A 215 10.25 -4.08 14.55
C ARG A 215 9.61 -5.39 15.00
N LEU A 216 8.60 -5.88 14.28
CA LEU A 216 7.96 -7.17 14.56
C LEU A 216 8.94 -8.35 14.46
N LEU A 217 9.89 -8.27 13.52
CA LEU A 217 10.94 -9.28 13.37
C LEU A 217 11.96 -9.21 14.52
N LEU A 218 12.32 -8.01 14.99
CA LEU A 218 13.20 -7.82 16.15
C LEU A 218 12.56 -8.29 17.46
N GLU A 219 11.28 -7.95 17.68
CA GLU A 219 10.50 -8.43 18.83
C GLU A 219 10.33 -9.96 18.81
N SER A 220 10.16 -10.58 17.64
CA SER A 220 10.11 -12.04 17.51
C SER A 220 11.43 -12.75 17.85
N ARG A 221 12.55 -12.03 17.80
CA ARG A 221 13.89 -12.53 18.14
C ARG A 221 14.31 -12.22 19.58
N GLY A 222 13.42 -11.67 20.41
CA GLY A 222 13.74 -11.29 21.79
C GLY A 222 14.78 -10.16 21.91
N LYS A 223 14.98 -9.36 20.84
CA LYS A 223 15.95 -8.26 20.78
C LYS A 223 15.28 -6.87 20.86
N GLY A 224 14.05 -6.80 21.37
CA GLY A 224 13.23 -5.59 21.46
C GLY A 224 12.83 -5.28 22.89
#